data_AF-A0A1H0VU39-F1
#
_entry.id   AF-A0A1H0VU39-F1
#
_cell.length_a   1.000
_cell.length_b   1.000
_cell.length_c   1.000
_cell.angle_alpha   90.00
_cell.angle_beta   90.00
_cell.angle_gamma   90.00
#
_symmetry.space_group_name_H-M   'P 1'
#
loop_
_entity.id
_entity.type
_entity.pdbx_description
1 polymer ?
#
loop_
_entity_poly.entity_id
_entity_poly.type
_entity_poly.pdbx_seq_one_letter_code
_entity_poly.pdbx_strand_id
1 'polypeptide(L)'
;MNASKNLAVLVFLLFLLVGCAQQHTINNELFPKTEVISELLLPDIELKIVCQKQKDSVYVSYIGDEKGKILLVVFTHEKFKEPRKNIYAGTTSGGLPPGATLNWGYVFDRNHDGKVDYLSFLDGGNVVVPDGWQGDLPNLNKAITAEELKFIMANMRLVFWHMVDDNFDGFPDRVIVSLRNIDNGLIDGLMDARDSDFDGNFDFCKSYQGNFSYENGDCIKSENGYKVQGKQISGLQEVPPNSKPSFYRIMNEVADECNLSDDSYYY
;
A
#
# COMPACT_ATOMS: atom_id res chain seq x y z
N MET A 1 -42.27 -24.07 -28.78
CA MET A 1 -41.73 -24.49 -27.46
C MET A 1 -40.28 -24.04 -27.42
N ASN A 2 -40.02 -23.07 -26.54
CA ASN A 2 -38.77 -22.35 -26.39
C ASN A 2 -37.83 -23.12 -25.45
N ALA A 3 -36.60 -23.38 -25.89
CA ALA A 3 -35.49 -23.75 -25.02
C ALA A 3 -34.16 -23.31 -25.67
N SER A 4 -34.03 -22.00 -25.91
CA SER A 4 -32.75 -21.38 -26.28
C SER A 4 -32.70 -19.98 -25.68
N LYS A 5 -32.46 -19.93 -24.37
CA LYS A 5 -32.12 -18.74 -23.57
C LYS A 5 -31.94 -19.24 -22.14
N ASN A 6 -30.67 -19.42 -21.72
CA ASN A 6 -30.14 -19.44 -20.35
C ASN A 6 -28.77 -20.12 -20.35
N LEU A 7 -27.84 -19.58 -21.16
CA LEU A 7 -26.40 -19.86 -21.07
C LEU A 7 -25.66 -18.58 -20.68
N ALA A 8 -26.23 -17.87 -19.72
CA ALA A 8 -25.63 -16.82 -18.93
C ALA A 8 -26.02 -17.17 -17.49
N VAL A 9 -25.10 -17.00 -16.54
CA VAL A 9 -25.20 -17.46 -15.13
C VAL A 9 -24.72 -18.90 -14.91
N LEU A 10 -23.41 -19.17 -15.11
CA LEU A 10 -22.72 -20.23 -14.36
C LEU A 10 -21.18 -20.10 -14.35
N VAL A 11 -20.65 -18.89 -14.20
CA VAL A 11 -19.20 -18.64 -13.95
C VAL A 11 -18.96 -17.72 -12.74
N PHE A 12 -20.01 -17.29 -12.04
CA PHE A 12 -19.90 -16.29 -10.96
C PHE A 12 -19.98 -16.87 -9.53
N LEU A 13 -19.81 -18.19 -9.36
CA LEU A 13 -20.05 -18.88 -8.09
C LEU A 13 -18.95 -19.91 -7.76
N LEU A 14 -17.68 -19.48 -7.88
CA LEU A 14 -16.53 -20.25 -7.40
C LEU A 14 -15.42 -19.34 -6.82
N PHE A 15 -15.82 -18.28 -6.11
CA PHE A 15 -14.93 -17.45 -5.27
C PHE A 15 -15.38 -17.38 -3.80
N LEU A 16 -16.30 -18.25 -3.39
CA LEU A 16 -16.67 -18.44 -2.00
C LEU A 16 -16.20 -19.83 -1.58
N LEU A 17 -15.41 -19.89 -0.51
CA LEU A 17 -14.90 -21.08 0.21
C LEU A 17 -13.52 -21.61 -0.23
N VAL A 18 -12.47 -20.85 0.09
CA VAL A 18 -11.36 -21.43 0.89
C VAL A 18 -11.05 -20.42 2.00
N GLY A 19 -11.71 -20.62 3.14
CA GLY A 19 -11.24 -20.08 4.40
C GLY A 19 -10.02 -20.88 4.85
N CYS A 20 -8.93 -20.19 5.08
CA CYS A 20 -8.02 -20.48 6.17
C CYS A 20 -7.71 -19.14 6.82
N ALA A 21 -8.55 -18.78 7.78
CA ALA A 21 -8.22 -17.79 8.79
C ALA A 21 -7.07 -18.38 9.63
N GLN A 22 -5.82 -18.12 9.23
CA GLN A 22 -4.72 -18.04 10.18
C GLN A 22 -4.64 -16.58 10.60
N GLN A 23 -5.47 -16.23 11.58
CA GLN A 23 -5.39 -14.96 12.28
C GLN A 23 -4.13 -15.03 13.17
N HIS A 24 -2.98 -14.76 12.57
CA HIS A 24 -1.75 -14.57 13.33
C HIS A 24 -1.90 -13.27 14.11
N THR A 25 -1.79 -13.39 15.42
CA THR A 25 -1.85 -12.28 16.36
C THR A 25 -0.55 -11.48 16.23
N ILE A 26 -0.46 -10.67 15.18
CA ILE A 26 0.53 -9.59 15.09
C ILE A 26 0.03 -8.49 16.03
N ASN A 27 0.93 -7.89 16.81
CA ASN A 27 0.65 -6.83 17.77
C ASN A 27 -0.27 -5.74 17.16
N ASN A 28 -1.58 -5.88 17.39
CA ASN A 28 -2.61 -4.96 16.91
C ASN A 28 -2.51 -3.56 17.55
N GLU A 29 -1.62 -3.38 18.54
CA GLU A 29 -1.44 -2.13 19.26
C GLU A 29 -0.49 -1.14 18.56
N LEU A 30 0.37 -1.57 17.63
CA LEU A 30 1.36 -0.68 17.00
C LEU A 30 1.01 -0.30 15.55
N PHE A 31 0.32 -1.18 14.84
CA PHE A 31 -0.03 -1.00 13.43
C PHE A 31 -1.38 -1.64 13.16
N PRO A 32 -2.49 -0.88 13.11
CA PRO A 32 -3.74 -1.45 12.65
C PRO A 32 -3.52 -1.92 11.20
N LYS A 33 -3.53 -3.24 10.99
CA LYS A 33 -3.60 -3.89 9.67
C LYS A 33 -2.35 -3.74 8.80
N THR A 34 -1.12 -3.94 9.29
CA THR A 34 0.07 -4.08 8.42
C THR A 34 0.01 -5.29 7.48
N GLU A 35 -0.93 -6.22 7.70
CA GLU A 35 -1.39 -7.20 6.70
C GLU A 35 -2.52 -6.62 5.83
N VAL A 36 -2.38 -5.42 5.23
CA VAL A 36 -3.24 -5.09 4.07
C VAL A 36 -2.71 -5.81 2.83
N ILE A 37 -2.63 -7.14 2.90
CA ILE A 37 -2.79 -7.97 1.73
C ILE A 37 -4.29 -8.06 1.50
N SER A 38 -4.86 -7.00 0.92
CA SER A 38 -6.12 -7.06 0.16
C SER A 38 -7.29 -7.80 0.84
N GLU A 39 -7.78 -7.35 2.00
CA GLU A 39 -9.12 -7.75 2.47
C GLU A 39 -10.12 -6.60 2.57
N LEU A 40 -9.67 -5.35 2.59
CA LEU A 40 -10.58 -4.19 2.56
C LEU A 40 -10.97 -3.85 1.12
N LEU A 41 -11.64 -4.77 0.45
CA LEU A 41 -12.55 -4.37 -0.62
C LEU A 41 -13.61 -3.48 0.07
N LEU A 42 -13.85 -2.30 -0.48
CA LEU A 42 -14.85 -1.32 -0.03
C LEU A 42 -16.18 -1.48 -0.81
N PRO A 43 -16.77 -2.67 -1.03
CA PRO A 43 -17.88 -2.79 -1.96
C PRO A 43 -19.12 -2.01 -1.48
N ASP A 44 -19.27 -1.81 -0.17
CA ASP A 44 -20.48 -1.28 0.45
C ASP A 44 -20.33 0.08 1.14
N ILE A 45 -19.14 0.68 1.17
CA ILE A 45 -18.96 2.02 1.75
C ILE A 45 -19.17 3.09 0.68
N GLU A 46 -20.07 4.02 0.93
CA GLU A 46 -20.28 5.17 0.04
C GLU A 46 -19.14 6.18 0.24
N LEU A 47 -18.19 6.19 -0.69
CA LEU A 47 -17.03 7.09 -0.64
C LEU A 47 -17.38 8.51 -1.13
N LYS A 48 -17.07 9.51 -0.32
CA LYS A 48 -17.29 10.93 -0.62
C LYS A 48 -16.00 11.73 -0.45
N ILE A 49 -15.84 12.77 -1.27
CA ILE A 49 -14.77 13.76 -1.08
C ILE A 49 -15.17 14.63 0.11
N VAL A 50 -14.46 14.48 1.23
CA VAL A 50 -14.66 15.29 2.44
C VAL A 50 -14.01 16.65 2.26
N CYS A 51 -12.76 16.64 1.81
CA CYS A 51 -12.06 17.86 1.44
C CYS A 51 -11.14 17.62 0.24
N GLN A 52 -10.91 18.67 -0.53
CA GLN A 52 -9.97 18.67 -1.64
C GLN A 52 -9.36 20.05 -1.79
N LYS A 53 -8.02 20.09 -1.87
CA LYS A 53 -7.25 21.31 -2.13
C LYS A 53 -6.17 21.03 -3.15
N GLN A 54 -5.80 22.06 -3.91
CA GLN A 54 -4.60 22.03 -4.72
C GLN A 54 -3.47 22.66 -3.93
N LYS A 55 -2.37 21.93 -3.78
CA LYS A 55 -1.11 22.43 -3.23
C LYS A 55 -0.04 22.20 -4.29
N ASP A 56 0.67 23.26 -4.66
CA ASP A 56 1.62 23.24 -5.78
C ASP A 56 0.96 22.68 -7.07
N SER A 57 1.50 21.61 -7.63
CA SER A 57 1.02 20.93 -8.85
C SER A 57 0.16 19.70 -8.58
N VAL A 58 -0.26 19.46 -7.33
CA VAL A 58 -1.00 18.26 -6.91
C VAL A 58 -2.29 18.64 -6.19
N TYR A 59 -3.38 17.98 -6.55
CA TYR A 59 -4.60 17.93 -5.77
C TYR A 59 -4.48 16.83 -4.72
N VAL A 60 -4.69 17.21 -3.46
CA VAL A 60 -4.86 16.29 -2.34
C VAL A 60 -6.34 16.22 -2.03
N SER A 61 -6.88 15.00 -2.00
CA SER A 61 -8.30 14.77 -1.76
C SER A 61 -8.46 13.75 -0.63
N TYR A 62 -9.09 14.19 0.45
CA TYR A 62 -9.48 13.33 1.57
C TYR A 62 -10.84 12.72 1.26
N ILE A 63 -10.88 11.39 1.28
CA ILE A 63 -12.06 10.60 0.96
C ILE A 63 -12.53 9.92 2.24
N GLY A 64 -13.80 10.10 2.56
CA GLY A 64 -14.42 9.53 3.75
C GLY A 64 -15.67 8.71 3.44
N ASP A 65 -16.20 8.10 4.51
CA ASP A 65 -17.46 7.38 4.52
C ASP A 65 -18.68 8.32 4.45
N GLU A 66 -19.89 7.77 4.57
CA GLU A 66 -21.11 8.57 4.55
C GLU A 66 -21.24 9.57 5.72
N LYS A 67 -20.49 9.38 6.80
CA LYS A 67 -20.45 10.27 7.97
C LYS A 67 -19.37 11.34 7.84
N GLY A 68 -18.56 11.29 6.78
CA GLY A 68 -17.43 12.18 6.56
C GLY A 68 -16.17 11.77 7.31
N LYS A 69 -16.13 10.56 7.90
CA LYS A 69 -14.92 10.01 8.52
C LYS A 69 -13.95 9.58 7.42
N ILE A 70 -12.76 10.17 7.44
CA ILE A 70 -11.73 10.04 6.41
C ILE A 70 -11.07 8.67 6.52
N LEU A 71 -11.06 7.95 5.40
CA LEU A 71 -10.45 6.63 5.23
C LEU A 71 -9.21 6.69 4.35
N LEU A 72 -9.24 7.54 3.32
CA LEU A 72 -8.25 7.55 2.26
C LEU A 72 -7.77 8.97 1.97
N VAL A 73 -6.54 9.06 1.50
CA VAL A 73 -6.00 10.21 0.80
C VAL A 73 -5.73 9.84 -0.65
N VAL A 74 -6.05 10.74 -1.58
CA VAL A 74 -5.84 10.58 -3.01
C VAL A 74 -5.06 11.77 -3.55
N PHE A 75 -4.05 11.49 -4.38
CA PHE A 75 -3.21 12.49 -5.04
C PHE A 75 -3.43 12.45 -6.55
N THR A 76 -3.74 13.60 -7.15
CA THR A 76 -3.96 13.73 -8.59
C THR A 76 -3.40 15.03 -9.15
N HIS A 77 -3.09 15.09 -10.44
CA HIS A 77 -2.68 16.36 -11.09
C HIS A 77 -3.87 17.24 -11.50
N GLU A 78 -5.06 16.67 -11.51
CA GLU A 78 -6.31 17.35 -11.82
C GLU A 78 -7.31 17.17 -10.70
N LYS A 79 -8.35 18.00 -10.69
CA LYS A 79 -9.43 17.90 -9.71
C LYS A 79 -10.09 16.51 -9.75
N PHE A 80 -9.99 15.78 -8.64
CA PHE A 80 -10.62 14.48 -8.44
C PHE A 80 -12.13 14.63 -8.21
N LYS A 81 -12.96 13.85 -8.89
CA LYS A 81 -14.43 14.07 -8.92
C LYS A 81 -15.27 12.88 -8.47
N GLU A 82 -14.88 11.66 -8.83
CA GLU A 82 -15.70 10.46 -8.61
C GLU A 82 -14.90 9.37 -7.88
N PRO A 83 -14.79 9.40 -6.54
CA PRO A 83 -13.93 8.48 -5.77
C PRO A 83 -14.17 7.01 -6.08
N ARG A 84 -15.43 6.57 -6.10
CA ARG A 84 -15.77 5.16 -6.34
C ARG A 84 -15.36 4.64 -7.73
N LYS A 85 -15.35 5.50 -8.75
CA LYS A 85 -14.99 5.10 -10.12
C LYS A 85 -13.52 5.29 -10.42
N ASN A 86 -12.88 6.23 -9.74
CA ASN A 86 -11.57 6.74 -10.12
C ASN A 86 -10.44 6.28 -9.20
N ILE A 87 -10.75 5.75 -8.01
CA ILE A 87 -9.76 5.00 -7.23
C ILE A 87 -9.63 3.62 -7.87
N TYR A 88 -8.49 3.36 -8.50
CA TYR A 88 -8.21 2.08 -9.15
C TYR A 88 -7.28 1.24 -8.29
N ALA A 89 -7.52 -0.07 -8.24
CA ALA A 89 -6.81 -1.01 -7.38
C ALA A 89 -6.27 -2.21 -8.19
N GLY A 90 -5.70 -1.96 -9.38
CA GLY A 90 -5.25 -3.02 -10.28
C GLY A 90 -3.91 -2.72 -10.96
N THR A 91 -3.30 -3.75 -11.53
CA THR A 91 -2.11 -3.64 -12.39
C THR A 91 -2.52 -3.25 -13.80
N THR A 92 -1.98 -2.19 -14.38
CA THR A 92 -2.31 -1.81 -15.76
C THR A 92 -1.13 -2.06 -16.70
N SER A 93 -1.33 -2.94 -17.67
CA SER A 93 -0.46 -3.09 -18.86
C SER A 93 -0.97 -2.27 -20.06
N GLY A 94 -2.04 -1.47 -19.87
CA GLY A 94 -2.71 -0.67 -20.91
C GLY A 94 -3.05 0.76 -20.48
N GLY A 95 -2.43 1.27 -19.41
CA GLY A 95 -2.74 2.57 -18.84
C GLY A 95 -3.99 2.57 -17.96
N LEU A 96 -4.20 3.67 -17.23
CA LEU A 96 -5.37 3.85 -16.37
C LEU A 96 -6.58 4.33 -17.19
N PRO A 97 -7.81 3.92 -16.83
CA PRO A 97 -9.01 4.54 -17.37
C PRO A 97 -8.97 6.08 -17.20
N PRO A 98 -9.60 6.87 -18.10
CA PRO A 98 -9.63 8.31 -17.95
C PRO A 98 -10.14 8.76 -16.58
N GLY A 99 -9.36 9.60 -15.90
CA GLY A 99 -9.67 10.12 -14.57
C GLY A 99 -9.38 9.15 -13.41
N ALA A 100 -8.93 7.92 -13.67
CA ALA A 100 -8.52 6.97 -12.64
C ALA A 100 -7.09 7.24 -12.14
N THR A 101 -6.82 6.87 -10.88
CA THR A 101 -5.51 7.04 -10.23
C THR A 101 -5.14 5.82 -9.39
N LEU A 102 -3.84 5.53 -9.34
CA LEU A 102 -3.21 4.59 -8.40
C LEU A 102 -2.57 5.29 -7.19
N ASN A 103 -2.50 6.63 -7.21
CA ASN A 103 -1.83 7.41 -6.18
C ASN A 103 -2.79 7.69 -5.03
N TRP A 104 -3.02 6.67 -4.20
CA TRP A 104 -3.88 6.78 -3.02
C TRP A 104 -3.37 5.88 -1.90
N GLY A 105 -3.81 6.17 -0.67
CA GLY A 105 -3.47 5.37 0.50
C GLY A 105 -4.50 5.52 1.62
N TYR A 106 -4.46 4.60 2.57
CA TYR A 106 -5.22 4.71 3.82
C TYR A 106 -4.48 5.64 4.79
N VAL A 107 -5.24 6.45 5.52
CA VAL A 107 -4.70 7.40 6.49
C VAL A 107 -5.38 7.23 7.84
N PHE A 108 -4.61 7.40 8.91
CA PHE A 108 -5.07 7.26 10.29
C PHE A 108 -4.42 8.34 11.16
N ASP A 109 -5.17 8.71 12.20
CA ASP A 109 -4.74 9.56 13.30
C ASP A 109 -4.77 8.67 14.56
N ARG A 110 -3.61 8.13 14.94
CA ARG A 110 -3.43 7.21 16.06
C ARG A 110 -3.34 7.95 17.40
N ASN A 111 -2.96 9.22 17.43
CA ASN A 111 -2.79 9.99 18.68
C ASN A 111 -3.93 10.98 18.99
N HIS A 112 -4.90 11.14 18.09
CA HIS A 112 -6.04 12.05 18.19
C HIS A 112 -5.65 13.53 18.23
N ASP A 113 -4.64 13.94 17.47
CA ASP A 113 -4.26 15.36 17.34
C ASP A 113 -4.83 16.03 16.07
N GLY A 114 -5.55 15.28 15.24
CA GLY A 114 -6.14 15.73 13.99
C GLY A 114 -5.20 15.73 12.80
N LYS A 115 -4.00 15.18 12.94
CA LYS A 115 -3.05 14.96 11.85
C LYS A 115 -2.97 13.50 11.48
N VAL A 116 -2.54 13.25 10.26
CA VAL A 116 -2.22 11.90 9.85
C VAL A 116 -0.85 11.55 10.43
N ASP A 117 -0.81 10.51 11.25
CA ASP A 117 0.42 9.93 11.80
C ASP A 117 0.74 8.54 11.21
N TYR A 118 -0.16 7.98 10.41
CA TYR A 118 0.04 6.72 9.70
C TYR A 118 -0.57 6.73 8.30
N LEU A 119 0.24 6.37 7.31
CA LEU A 119 -0.12 6.30 5.90
C LEU A 119 0.24 4.92 5.33
N SER A 120 -0.74 4.22 4.76
CA SER A 120 -0.55 3.00 3.96
C SER A 120 -0.81 3.31 2.48
N PHE A 121 0.26 3.63 1.75
CA PHE A 121 0.22 4.11 0.36
C PHE A 121 0.35 2.96 -0.65
N LEU A 122 -0.50 2.92 -1.68
CA LEU A 122 -0.52 1.83 -2.65
C LEU A 122 0.76 1.81 -3.51
N ASP A 123 1.52 0.70 -3.47
CA ASP A 123 2.65 0.37 -4.38
C ASP A 123 2.17 -0.44 -5.61
N GLY A 124 0.86 -0.66 -5.71
CA GLY A 124 0.20 -1.34 -6.81
C GLY A 124 0.07 -2.85 -6.62
N GLY A 125 -0.38 -3.52 -7.68
CA GLY A 125 -0.48 -4.97 -7.70
C GLY A 125 0.87 -5.61 -8.00
N ASN A 126 1.33 -6.49 -7.13
CA ASN A 126 2.64 -7.15 -7.21
C ASN A 126 2.53 -8.63 -6.89
N VAL A 127 3.45 -9.42 -7.45
CA VAL A 127 3.52 -10.87 -7.19
C VAL A 127 4.30 -11.10 -5.91
N VAL A 128 3.65 -11.72 -4.92
CA VAL A 128 4.22 -12.04 -3.62
C VAL A 128 4.48 -13.54 -3.56
N VAL A 129 5.69 -13.94 -3.18
CA VAL A 129 6.04 -15.35 -3.00
C VAL A 129 5.27 -15.90 -1.79
N PRO A 130 4.51 -16.99 -1.94
CA PRO A 130 3.82 -17.61 -0.82
C PRO A 130 4.79 -18.11 0.25
N ASP A 131 4.40 -17.97 1.51
CA ASP A 131 5.18 -18.48 2.63
C ASP A 131 5.46 -19.98 2.47
N GLY A 132 6.73 -20.36 2.63
CA GLY A 132 7.16 -21.75 2.54
C GLY A 132 7.19 -22.35 1.12
N TRP A 133 7.02 -21.57 0.05
CA TRP A 133 7.12 -22.07 -1.33
C TRP A 133 8.44 -22.81 -1.61
N GLN A 134 8.36 -24.02 -2.20
CA GLN A 134 9.52 -24.89 -2.48
C GLN A 134 9.74 -25.18 -3.98
N GLY A 135 8.90 -24.61 -4.86
CA GLY A 135 8.99 -24.84 -6.31
C GLY A 135 9.84 -23.79 -7.03
N ASP A 136 10.04 -23.99 -8.33
CA ASP A 136 10.66 -22.98 -9.18
C ASP A 136 9.80 -21.71 -9.20
N LEU A 137 10.47 -20.56 -9.11
CA LEU A 137 9.84 -19.25 -9.13
C LEU A 137 9.93 -18.64 -10.53
N PRO A 138 8.87 -17.97 -11.02
CA PRO A 138 8.92 -17.29 -12.29
C PRO A 138 9.94 -16.16 -12.25
N ASN A 139 10.56 -15.88 -13.39
CA ASN A 139 11.44 -14.73 -13.52
C ASN A 139 10.75 -13.60 -14.29
N LEU A 140 10.28 -12.58 -13.57
CA LEU A 140 9.58 -11.42 -14.15
C LEU A 140 10.45 -10.56 -15.08
N ASN A 141 11.78 -10.76 -15.05
CA ASN A 141 12.73 -10.07 -15.94
C ASN A 141 12.87 -10.77 -17.30
N LYS A 142 12.13 -11.85 -17.55
CA LYS A 142 12.18 -12.65 -18.78
C LYS A 142 10.78 -12.89 -19.36
N ALA A 143 10.74 -13.43 -20.56
CA ALA A 143 9.49 -13.87 -21.17
C ALA A 143 8.83 -14.95 -20.30
N ILE A 144 7.56 -14.74 -19.96
CA ILE A 144 6.78 -15.57 -19.05
C ILE A 144 6.05 -16.69 -19.82
N THR A 145 6.15 -17.92 -19.32
CA THR A 145 5.41 -19.09 -19.81
C THR A 145 3.97 -19.09 -19.31
N ALA A 146 3.12 -19.92 -19.92
CA ALA A 146 1.72 -20.05 -19.50
C ALA A 146 1.56 -20.60 -18.06
N GLU A 147 2.49 -21.42 -17.59
CA GLU A 147 2.48 -21.94 -16.21
C GLU A 147 2.91 -20.88 -15.21
N GLU A 148 3.98 -20.14 -15.51
CA GLU A 148 4.42 -19.00 -14.71
C GLU A 148 3.35 -17.91 -14.64
N LEU A 149 2.60 -17.68 -15.73
CA LEU A 149 1.48 -16.75 -15.72
C LEU A 149 0.39 -17.17 -14.73
N LYS A 150 0.08 -18.47 -14.61
CA LYS A 150 -0.89 -18.96 -13.62
C LYS A 150 -0.39 -18.69 -12.20
N PHE A 151 0.89 -18.92 -11.93
CA PHE A 151 1.49 -18.57 -10.64
C PHE A 151 1.38 -17.08 -10.35
N ILE A 152 1.76 -16.24 -11.31
CA ILE A 152 1.69 -14.77 -11.20
C ILE A 152 0.27 -14.33 -10.87
N MET A 153 -0.73 -14.84 -11.59
CA MET A 153 -2.13 -14.49 -11.36
C MET A 153 -2.64 -14.96 -9.99
N ALA A 154 -2.26 -16.17 -9.56
CA ALA A 154 -2.68 -16.71 -8.27
C ALA A 154 -2.07 -15.97 -7.08
N ASN A 155 -0.89 -15.38 -7.27
CA ASN A 155 -0.09 -14.75 -6.21
C ASN A 155 0.05 -13.23 -6.35
N MET A 156 -0.71 -12.63 -7.25
CA MET A 156 -0.83 -11.17 -7.35
C MET A 156 -1.58 -10.64 -6.14
N ARG A 157 -1.02 -9.63 -5.47
CA ARG A 157 -1.60 -8.95 -4.31
C ARG A 157 -1.43 -7.45 -4.45
N LEU A 158 -2.34 -6.68 -3.86
CA LEU A 158 -2.07 -5.26 -3.63
C LEU A 158 -1.03 -5.13 -2.52
N VAL A 159 -0.02 -4.32 -2.77
CA VAL A 159 1.08 -4.08 -1.85
C VAL A 159 1.08 -2.60 -1.49
N PHE A 160 1.41 -2.33 -0.23
CA PHE A 160 1.42 -0.98 0.31
C PHE A 160 2.78 -0.67 0.93
N TRP A 161 3.13 0.60 0.86
CA TRP A 161 4.18 1.20 1.67
C TRP A 161 3.53 1.79 2.90
N HIS A 162 4.15 1.56 4.05
CA HIS A 162 3.67 2.14 5.29
C HIS A 162 4.64 3.21 5.73
N MET A 163 4.13 4.40 6.02
CA MET A 163 4.87 5.52 6.58
C MET A 163 4.23 5.87 7.91
N VAL A 164 5.06 6.07 8.91
CA VAL A 164 4.64 6.18 10.30
C VAL A 164 5.40 7.34 10.93
N ASP A 165 4.66 8.22 11.59
CA ASP A 165 5.18 9.27 12.47
C ASP A 165 5.00 8.77 13.91
N ASP A 166 6.01 8.05 14.42
CA ASP A 166 5.96 7.44 15.77
C ASP A 166 6.23 8.46 16.89
N ASN A 167 6.81 9.63 16.58
CA ASN A 167 7.09 10.69 17.55
C ASN A 167 6.03 11.82 17.55
N PHE A 168 5.12 11.80 16.57
CA PHE A 168 4.02 12.75 16.35
C PHE A 168 4.46 14.19 16.09
N ASP A 169 5.59 14.38 15.40
CA ASP A 169 6.10 15.71 15.03
C ASP A 169 5.58 16.21 13.66
N GLY A 170 4.78 15.38 12.97
CA GLY A 170 4.22 15.62 11.65
C GLY A 170 5.07 15.08 10.50
N PHE A 171 6.19 14.42 10.78
CA PHE A 171 7.08 13.80 9.80
C PHE A 171 7.20 12.29 10.04
N PRO A 172 7.14 11.47 8.97
CA PRO A 172 7.26 10.04 9.13
C PRO A 172 8.72 9.68 9.43
N ASP A 173 8.97 9.16 10.62
CA ASP A 173 10.27 8.69 11.09
C ASP A 173 10.46 7.18 10.85
N ARG A 174 9.41 6.45 10.48
CA ARG A 174 9.48 5.00 10.20
C ARG A 174 8.78 4.61 8.90
N VAL A 175 9.36 3.63 8.23
CA VAL A 175 8.84 3.08 6.97
C VAL A 175 8.87 1.55 6.95
N ILE A 176 7.81 0.96 6.42
CA ILE A 176 7.74 -0.46 6.08
C ILE A 176 7.51 -0.59 4.58
N VAL A 177 8.39 -1.33 3.90
CA VAL A 177 8.35 -1.51 2.45
C VAL A 177 8.61 -2.96 2.06
N SER A 178 8.10 -3.33 0.88
CA SER A 178 8.36 -4.64 0.30
C SER A 178 9.77 -4.76 -0.28
N LEU A 179 10.37 -5.93 -0.09
CA LEU A 179 11.65 -6.30 -0.68
C LEU A 179 11.41 -7.20 -1.89
N ARG A 180 11.99 -6.81 -3.02
CA ARG A 180 12.00 -7.62 -4.25
C ARG A 180 13.31 -8.35 -4.39
N ASN A 181 13.23 -9.60 -4.79
CA ASN A 181 14.40 -10.35 -5.20
C ASN A 181 14.93 -9.79 -6.54
N ILE A 182 16.21 -9.43 -6.60
CA ILE A 182 16.80 -8.78 -7.79
C ILE A 182 16.83 -9.71 -9.01
N ASP A 183 16.94 -11.03 -8.78
CA ASP A 183 17.12 -12.00 -9.85
C ASP A 183 15.82 -12.27 -10.60
N ASN A 184 14.68 -12.24 -9.91
CA ASN A 184 13.38 -12.63 -10.46
C ASN A 184 12.29 -11.55 -10.36
N GLY A 185 12.52 -10.46 -9.63
CA GLY A 185 11.59 -9.32 -9.49
C GLY A 185 10.39 -9.55 -8.57
N LEU A 186 10.27 -10.73 -7.94
CA LEU A 186 9.18 -11.09 -7.04
C LEU A 186 9.38 -10.49 -5.65
N ILE A 187 8.29 -10.21 -4.94
CA ILE A 187 8.35 -9.80 -3.54
C ILE A 187 8.43 -11.05 -2.67
N ASP A 188 9.46 -11.12 -1.83
CA ASP A 188 9.71 -12.27 -0.94
C ASP A 188 10.09 -11.85 0.49
N GLY A 189 9.84 -10.58 0.84
CA GLY A 189 10.15 -10.06 2.16
C GLY A 189 9.73 -8.61 2.36
N LEU A 190 10.03 -8.14 3.57
CA LEU A 190 9.71 -6.79 4.04
C LEU A 190 10.95 -6.18 4.69
N MET A 191 11.06 -4.86 4.64
CA MET A 191 12.00 -4.07 5.41
C MET A 191 11.20 -3.13 6.31
N ASP A 192 11.64 -3.02 7.56
CA ASP A 192 11.11 -2.09 8.55
C ASP A 192 12.29 -1.26 9.06
N ALA A 193 12.23 0.05 8.82
CA ALA A 193 13.32 0.97 9.08
C ALA A 193 12.80 2.24 9.77
N ARG A 194 13.53 2.72 10.78
CA ARG A 194 13.24 3.97 11.50
C ARG A 194 14.47 4.85 11.58
N ASP A 195 14.27 6.14 11.33
CA ASP A 195 15.20 7.26 11.43
C ASP A 195 14.60 8.33 12.36
N SER A 196 14.77 8.17 13.68
CA SER A 196 14.19 9.12 14.64
C SER A 196 14.85 10.50 14.65
N ASP A 197 16.07 10.63 14.10
CA ASP A 197 16.84 11.89 14.07
C ASP A 197 16.81 12.58 12.69
N PHE A 198 16.18 11.94 11.69
CA PHE A 198 16.08 12.40 10.29
C PHE A 198 17.45 12.73 9.66
N ASP A 199 18.52 12.05 10.09
CA ASP A 199 19.89 12.29 9.63
C ASP A 199 20.31 11.32 8.51
N GLY A 200 19.39 10.45 8.07
CA GLY A 200 19.61 9.40 7.08
C GLY A 200 20.21 8.13 7.67
N ASN A 201 20.39 8.05 9.00
CA ASN A 201 20.88 6.88 9.70
C ASN A 201 19.76 6.20 10.46
N PHE A 202 19.44 4.97 10.06
CA PHE A 202 18.43 4.19 10.74
C PHE A 202 18.93 3.72 12.11
N ASP A 203 18.28 4.19 13.18
CA ASP A 203 18.47 3.67 14.53
C ASP A 203 17.86 2.28 14.71
N PHE A 204 16.95 1.89 13.81
CA PHE A 204 16.37 0.57 13.71
C PHE A 204 16.20 0.18 12.25
N CYS A 205 16.70 -0.99 11.85
CA CYS A 205 16.41 -1.54 10.53
C CYS A 205 16.45 -3.06 10.53
N LYS A 206 15.30 -3.68 10.28
CA LYS A 206 15.09 -5.12 10.23
C LYS A 206 14.57 -5.55 8.87
N SER A 207 14.90 -6.78 8.47
CA SER A 207 14.31 -7.44 7.32
C SER A 207 13.58 -8.72 7.72
N TYR A 208 12.54 -9.04 6.97
CA TYR A 208 11.69 -10.20 7.21
C TYR A 208 11.46 -10.97 5.91
N GLN A 209 11.29 -12.29 6.01
CA GLN A 209 10.96 -13.16 4.89
C GLN A 209 9.45 -13.43 4.85
N GLY A 210 8.80 -13.06 3.75
CA GLY A 210 7.34 -13.21 3.58
C GLY A 210 6.52 -12.28 4.48
N ASN A 211 6.59 -12.47 5.80
CA ASN A 211 5.85 -11.71 6.82
C ASN A 211 6.70 -11.41 8.07
N PHE A 212 6.18 -10.59 8.99
CA PHE A 212 6.89 -10.15 10.21
C PHE A 212 7.26 -11.26 11.20
N SER A 213 6.71 -12.46 11.07
CA SER A 213 7.02 -13.60 11.95
C SER A 213 8.37 -14.23 11.65
N TYR A 214 8.95 -13.97 10.47
CA TYR A 214 10.21 -14.59 10.03
C TYR A 214 11.28 -13.53 9.83
N GLU A 215 11.87 -13.08 10.94
CA GLU A 215 13.01 -12.16 10.88
C GLU A 215 14.19 -12.80 10.13
N ASN A 216 14.70 -12.07 9.13
CA ASN A 216 15.83 -12.48 8.29
C ASN A 216 17.14 -11.75 8.66
N GLY A 217 17.08 -10.84 9.63
CA GLY A 217 18.22 -10.13 10.21
C GLY A 217 18.20 -8.62 9.97
N ASP A 218 19.24 -7.96 10.47
CA ASP A 218 19.40 -6.51 10.40
C ASP A 218 19.76 -6.03 9.00
N CYS A 219 19.35 -4.82 8.64
CA CYS A 219 19.82 -4.18 7.41
C CYS A 219 21.29 -3.79 7.52
N ILE A 220 22.04 -3.94 6.42
CA ILE A 220 23.47 -3.65 6.40
C ILE A 220 23.70 -2.29 5.75
N LYS A 221 24.18 -1.30 6.51
CA LYS A 221 24.58 -0.01 5.95
C LYS A 221 25.78 -0.17 5.01
N SER A 222 25.74 0.49 3.85
CA SER A 222 26.80 0.52 2.85
C SER A 222 26.98 1.93 2.29
N GLU A 223 28.01 2.15 1.47
CA GLU A 223 28.27 3.43 0.80
C GLU A 223 27.10 3.88 -0.12
N ASN A 224 26.28 2.92 -0.58
CA ASN A 224 25.13 3.17 -1.45
C ASN A 224 23.79 3.07 -0.69
N GLY A 225 23.79 3.34 0.62
CA GLY A 225 22.61 3.22 1.50
C GLY A 225 22.50 1.86 2.19
N TYR A 226 21.29 1.48 2.62
CA TYR A 226 21.04 0.22 3.33
C TYR A 226 20.84 -0.93 2.35
N LYS A 227 21.49 -2.06 2.63
CA LYS A 227 21.37 -3.30 1.86
C LYS A 227 20.64 -4.34 2.68
N VAL A 228 19.74 -5.06 2.01
CA VAL A 228 19.20 -6.34 2.47
C VAL A 228 19.69 -7.40 1.49
N GLN A 229 20.20 -8.53 2.00
CA GLN A 229 20.96 -9.53 1.22
C GLN A 229 20.30 -9.88 -0.13
N GLY A 230 20.95 -9.52 -1.25
CA GLY A 230 20.51 -9.90 -2.60
C GLY A 230 19.14 -9.35 -3.03
N LYS A 231 18.56 -8.44 -2.25
CA LYS A 231 17.21 -7.91 -2.49
C LYS A 231 17.28 -6.43 -2.84
N GLN A 232 16.48 -6.04 -3.83
CA GLN A 232 16.20 -4.67 -4.14
C GLN A 232 15.00 -4.21 -3.30
N ILE A 233 15.04 -3.01 -2.76
CA ILE A 233 13.86 -2.43 -2.10
C ILE A 233 12.88 -2.00 -3.20
N SER A 234 11.62 -2.46 -3.16
CA SER A 234 10.62 -1.99 -4.14
C SER A 234 10.52 -0.47 -4.03
N GLY A 235 10.47 0.24 -5.18
CA GLY A 235 10.18 1.67 -5.31
C GLY A 235 11.08 2.68 -4.56
N LEU A 236 12.20 2.26 -3.96
CA LEU A 236 13.31 3.14 -3.55
C LEU A 236 14.38 3.30 -4.66
N GLN A 237 14.09 2.89 -5.90
CA GLN A 237 14.89 3.33 -7.04
C GLN A 237 14.82 4.86 -7.13
N GLU A 238 15.87 5.50 -6.63
CA GLU A 238 16.19 6.93 -6.74
C GLU A 238 15.02 7.90 -6.47
N VAL A 239 14.31 7.69 -5.36
CA VAL A 239 13.50 8.77 -4.80
C VAL A 239 14.35 9.35 -3.67
N PRO A 240 15.07 10.47 -3.88
CA PRO A 240 15.90 11.06 -2.84
C PRO A 240 15.07 11.22 -1.56
N PRO A 241 15.68 11.04 -0.38
CA PRO A 241 15.00 11.14 0.91
C PRO A 241 14.09 12.36 1.02
N ASN A 242 14.35 13.43 0.28
CA ASN A 242 13.60 14.68 0.27
C ASN A 242 12.38 14.75 -0.68
N SER A 243 12.07 13.71 -1.46
CA SER A 243 11.02 13.76 -2.50
C SER A 243 9.73 12.96 -2.21
N LYS A 244 9.70 12.18 -1.12
CA LYS A 244 8.49 11.55 -0.56
C LYS A 244 8.01 12.14 0.78
N PRO A 245 8.86 12.75 1.63
CA PRO A 245 8.41 13.61 2.73
C PRO A 245 7.55 14.77 2.25
N SER A 246 7.64 15.16 0.97
CA SER A 246 6.76 16.17 0.39
C SER A 246 5.30 15.75 0.41
N PHE A 247 4.95 14.49 0.13
CA PHE A 247 3.54 14.08 0.12
C PHE A 247 2.95 14.06 1.52
N TYR A 248 3.69 13.57 2.49
CA TYR A 248 3.24 13.52 3.88
C TYR A 248 3.07 14.93 4.47
N ARG A 249 4.05 15.82 4.26
CA ARG A 249 3.94 17.23 4.63
C ARG A 249 2.78 17.92 3.94
N ILE A 250 2.67 17.79 2.61
CA ILE A 250 1.60 18.42 1.82
C ILE A 250 0.22 17.91 2.28
N MET A 251 0.11 16.61 2.62
CA MET A 251 -1.10 16.02 3.17
C MET A 251 -1.49 16.70 4.48
N ASN A 252 -0.60 16.75 5.48
CA ASN A 252 -0.88 17.39 6.77
C ASN A 252 -1.16 18.90 6.64
N GLU A 253 -0.44 19.63 5.77
CA GLU A 253 -0.77 21.04 5.47
C GLU A 253 -2.17 21.20 4.87
N VAL A 254 -2.58 20.30 3.98
CA VAL A 254 -3.94 20.33 3.41
C VAL A 254 -4.97 19.94 4.46
N ALA A 255 -4.66 19.05 5.41
CA ALA A 255 -5.56 18.74 6.52
C ALA A 255 -5.87 19.99 7.34
N ASP A 256 -4.83 20.78 7.68
CA ASP A 256 -4.98 22.05 8.38
C ASP A 256 -5.83 23.04 7.56
N GLU A 257 -5.56 23.20 6.25
CA GLU A 257 -6.33 24.08 5.37
C GLU A 257 -7.80 23.64 5.18
N CYS A 258 -8.07 22.36 5.42
CA CYS A 258 -9.40 21.76 5.40
C CYS A 258 -10.10 21.85 6.77
N ASN A 259 -9.40 22.30 7.82
CA ASN A 259 -9.83 22.26 9.22
C ASN A 259 -10.25 20.85 9.65
N LEU A 260 -9.47 19.85 9.23
CA LEU A 260 -9.64 18.50 9.74
C LEU A 260 -9.16 18.44 11.19
N SER A 261 -9.83 17.61 11.98
CA SER A 261 -9.53 17.38 13.39
C SER A 261 -9.48 15.89 13.69
N ASP A 262 -9.18 15.53 14.93
CA ASP A 262 -9.23 14.17 15.46
C ASP A 262 -10.55 13.44 15.12
N ASP A 263 -11.66 14.15 15.26
CA ASP A 263 -13.00 13.68 14.90
C ASP A 263 -13.19 13.46 13.39
N SER A 264 -12.22 13.80 12.55
CA SER A 264 -12.28 13.54 11.11
C SER A 264 -11.79 12.15 10.72
N TYR A 265 -10.95 11.49 11.53
CA TYR A 265 -10.26 10.25 11.13
C TYR A 265 -10.77 9.00 11.86
N TYR A 266 -10.31 7.84 11.38
CA TYR A 266 -10.34 6.58 12.11
C TYR A 266 -9.01 6.36 12.85
N TYR A 267 -9.12 5.57 13.92
CA TYR A 267 -8.03 5.08 14.76
C TYR A 267 -7.65 3.64 14.40
#